data_AF-A0A4S8HLE5-F1
#
_entry.id   AF-A0A4S8HLE5-F1
#
_cell.length_a   1.000
_cell.length_b   1.000
_cell.length_c   1.000
_cell.angle_alpha   90.00
_cell.angle_beta   90.00
_cell.angle_gamma   90.00
#
_symmetry.space_group_name_H-M   'P 1'
#
loop_
_entity.id
_entity.type
_entity.pdbx_description
1 polymer ?
#
loop_
_entity_poly.entity_id
_entity_poly.type
_entity_poly.pdbx_seq_one_letter_code
_entity_poly.pdbx_strand_id
1 'polypeptide(L)'
;MQYQMICIAYKGEQVFFYSQAGVEQKAYTGIELSPIDQQELKQQLNRAGKGHRGIDLQKDLEFYQFMKKDAQRQQHYQDLWELRMKTANVIFKCETGISCCYFADQVKFLGD
;
A
#
# COMPACT_ATOMS: atom_id res chain seq x y z
N MET A 1 32.19 -13.92 -9.49
CA MET A 1 30.96 -14.27 -8.72
C MET A 1 29.78 -14.06 -9.63
N GLN A 2 28.87 -15.03 -9.71
CA GLN A 2 27.63 -14.93 -10.46
C GLN A 2 26.48 -14.66 -9.49
N TYR A 3 25.64 -13.69 -9.83
CA TYR A 3 24.52 -13.27 -8.98
C TYR A 3 23.19 -13.73 -9.58
N GLN A 4 22.21 -13.93 -8.70
CA GLN A 4 20.82 -14.05 -9.10
C GLN A 4 20.16 -12.68 -8.93
N MET A 5 19.71 -12.09 -10.04
CA MET A 5 18.95 -10.85 -10.06
C MET A 5 17.46 -11.17 -9.96
N ILE A 6 16.77 -10.45 -9.08
CA ILE A 6 15.32 -10.52 -8.90
C ILE A 6 14.81 -9.09 -8.91
N CYS A 7 13.85 -8.80 -9.77
CA CYS A 7 13.20 -7.50 -9.86
C CYS A 7 11.70 -7.65 -9.63
N ILE A 8 11.15 -6.83 -8.75
CA ILE A 8 9.74 -6.85 -8.38
C ILE A 8 9.23 -5.42 -8.50
N ALA A 9 8.13 -5.22 -9.22
CA ALA A 9 7.48 -3.93 -9.37
C ALA A 9 5.98 -4.03 -9.13
N TYR A 10 5.37 -2.91 -8.74
CA TYR A 10 3.94 -2.81 -8.47
C TYR A 10 3.33 -1.67 -9.29
N LYS A 11 2.28 -1.96 -10.06
CA LYS A 11 1.42 -0.95 -10.70
C LYS A 11 0.00 -1.10 -10.18
N GLY A 12 -0.42 -0.19 -9.29
CA GLY A 12 -1.64 -0.40 -8.51
C GLY A 12 -1.52 -1.65 -7.63
N GLU A 13 -2.40 -2.62 -7.86
CA GLU A 13 -2.40 -3.96 -7.23
C GLU A 13 -1.69 -5.04 -8.07
N GLN A 14 -1.42 -4.78 -9.35
CA GLN A 14 -0.74 -5.73 -10.22
C GLN A 14 0.76 -5.80 -9.87
N VAL A 15 1.24 -7.01 -9.61
CA VAL A 15 2.66 -7.34 -9.45
C VAL A 15 3.27 -7.67 -10.80
N PHE A 16 4.50 -7.22 -10.99
CA PHE A 16 5.37 -7.64 -12.08
C PHE A 16 6.67 -8.21 -11.53
N PHE A 17 7.19 -9.23 -12.21
CA PHE A 17 8.37 -9.97 -11.78
C PHE A 17 9.32 -10.21 -12.94
N TYR A 18 10.60 -10.24 -12.62
CA TYR A 18 11.69 -10.68 -13.47
C TYR A 18 12.75 -11.37 -12.63
N SER A 19 13.32 -12.46 -13.13
CA SER A 19 14.48 -13.10 -12.50
C SER A 19 15.47 -13.59 -13.53
N GLN A 20 16.76 -13.38 -13.27
CA GLN A 20 17.85 -13.87 -14.09
C GLN A 20 18.98 -14.39 -13.21
N ALA A 21 19.41 -15.63 -13.46
CA ALA A 21 20.59 -16.20 -12.83
C ALA A 21 21.85 -15.89 -13.65
N GLY A 22 23.03 -15.95 -13.02
CA GLY A 22 24.29 -15.82 -13.74
C GLY A 22 24.69 -14.40 -14.09
N VAL A 23 24.10 -13.38 -13.45
CA VAL A 23 24.38 -11.98 -13.77
C VAL A 23 25.76 -11.58 -13.25
N GLU A 24 26.55 -10.95 -14.14
CA GLU A 24 27.85 -10.39 -13.80
C GLU A 24 27.73 -8.96 -13.30
N GLN A 25 28.65 -8.53 -12.43
CA GLN A 25 28.70 -7.14 -11.98
C GLN A 25 28.95 -6.21 -13.17
N LYS A 26 28.23 -5.09 -13.20
CA LYS A 26 28.29 -4.07 -14.27
C LYS A 26 27.77 -4.53 -15.64
N ALA A 27 27.12 -5.69 -15.71
CA ALA A 27 26.36 -6.05 -16.91
C ALA A 27 25.05 -5.26 -16.96
N TYR A 28 24.78 -4.62 -18.10
CA TYR A 28 23.50 -3.97 -18.37
C TYR A 28 22.61 -4.97 -19.11
N THR A 29 21.76 -5.68 -18.38
CA THR A 29 20.77 -6.59 -18.96
C THR A 29 19.44 -5.86 -19.18
N GLY A 30 18.78 -6.16 -20.31
CA GLY A 30 17.41 -5.73 -20.54
C GLY A 30 16.47 -6.43 -19.56
N ILE A 31 15.81 -5.65 -18.71
CA ILE A 31 14.85 -6.14 -17.72
C ILE A 31 13.45 -6.03 -18.32
N GLU A 32 12.83 -7.18 -18.59
CA GLU A 32 11.45 -7.25 -19.07
C GLU A 32 10.55 -7.81 -17.97
N LEU A 33 9.85 -6.89 -17.31
CA LEU A 33 8.94 -7.22 -16.22
C LEU A 33 7.64 -7.81 -16.77
N SER A 34 7.29 -9.02 -16.35
CA SER A 34 6.05 -9.68 -16.73
C SER A 34 5.06 -9.68 -15.58
N PRO A 35 3.75 -9.51 -15.84
CA PRO A 35 2.74 -9.63 -14.80
C PRO A 35 2.77 -11.04 -14.22
N ILE A 36 2.67 -11.13 -12.89
CA ILE A 36 2.61 -12.40 -12.16
C ILE A 36 1.58 -12.28 -11.05
N ASP A 37 1.00 -13.40 -10.65
CA ASP A 37 0.11 -13.44 -9.50
C ASP A 37 0.90 -13.47 -8.16
N GLN A 38 0.23 -13.16 -7.04
CA GLN A 38 0.89 -13.15 -5.74
C GLN A 38 1.30 -14.53 -5.21
N GLN A 39 0.53 -15.58 -5.49
CA GLN A 39 0.87 -16.95 -5.08
C GLN A 39 2.08 -17.46 -5.84
N GLU A 40 2.13 -17.23 -7.15
CA GLU A 40 3.23 -17.61 -8.02
C GLU A 40 4.49 -16.78 -7.70
N LEU A 41 4.35 -15.48 -7.41
CA LEU A 41 5.45 -14.68 -6.86
C LEU A 41 6.03 -15.32 -5.59
N LYS A 42 5.18 -15.69 -4.63
CA LYS A 42 5.64 -16.36 -3.39
C LYS A 42 6.39 -17.65 -3.70
N GLN A 43 5.91 -18.46 -4.63
CA GLN A 43 6.61 -19.68 -5.04
C GLN A 43 7.97 -19.38 -5.69
N GLN A 44 8.06 -18.38 -6.55
CA GLN A 44 9.33 -17.97 -7.20
C GLN A 44 10.34 -17.46 -6.18
N LEU A 45 9.91 -16.65 -5.21
CA LEU A 45 10.77 -16.13 -4.14
C LEU A 45 11.25 -17.25 -3.21
N ASN A 46 10.39 -18.20 -2.88
CA ASN A 46 10.77 -19.38 -2.08
C ASN A 46 11.75 -20.29 -2.82
N ARG A 47 11.65 -20.41 -4.15
CA ARG A 47 12.61 -21.16 -4.98
C ARG A 47 13.97 -20.45 -5.07
N ALA A 48 13.95 -19.11 -5.17
CA ALA A 48 15.17 -18.31 -5.25
C ALA A 48 15.90 -18.19 -3.90
N GLY A 49 15.15 -18.14 -2.81
CA GLY A 49 15.67 -18.08 -1.45
C GLY A 49 16.01 -19.46 -0.90
N LYS A 50 17.24 -19.95 -1.10
CA LYS A 50 17.73 -21.07 -0.27
C LYS A 50 17.95 -20.57 1.17
N GLY A 51 17.09 -20.99 2.09
CA GLY A 51 17.21 -20.71 3.54
C GLY A 51 16.63 -19.36 3.99
N HIS A 52 17.20 -18.77 5.04
CA HIS A 52 16.64 -17.60 5.74
C HIS A 52 16.40 -16.36 4.86
N ARG A 53 17.18 -16.17 3.78
CA ARG A 53 17.09 -14.98 2.91
C ARG A 53 15.79 -14.88 2.11
N GLY A 54 15.13 -15.99 1.79
CA GLY A 54 13.83 -15.96 1.09
C GLY A 54 12.70 -15.47 1.99
N ILE A 55 12.75 -15.88 3.28
CA ILE A 55 11.76 -15.50 4.28
C ILE A 55 11.87 -14.01 4.61
N ASP A 56 13.09 -13.49 4.74
CA ASP A 56 13.32 -12.07 5.01
C ASP A 56 12.82 -11.18 3.86
N LEU A 57 13.11 -11.58 2.61
CA LEU A 57 12.61 -10.87 1.43
C LEU A 57 11.08 -10.87 1.34
N GLN A 58 10.43 -11.98 1.73
CA GLN A 58 8.96 -12.05 1.74
C GLN A 58 8.37 -11.10 2.79
N LYS A 59 8.94 -11.05 4.00
CA LYS A 59 8.51 -10.13 5.06
C LYS A 59 8.67 -8.67 4.63
N ASP A 60 9.79 -8.34 4.01
CA ASP A 60 10.03 -6.98 3.51
C ASP A 60 8.98 -6.59 2.48
N LEU A 61 8.64 -7.48 1.54
CA LEU A 61 7.60 -7.23 0.54
C LEU A 61 6.21 -7.03 1.16
N GLU A 62 5.85 -7.87 2.13
CA GLU A 62 4.58 -7.75 2.86
C GLU A 62 4.52 -6.42 3.64
N PHE A 63 5.64 -6.01 4.26
CA PHE A 63 5.76 -4.72 4.94
C PHE A 63 5.62 -3.53 3.97
N TYR A 64 6.29 -3.57 2.81
CA TYR A 64 6.15 -2.52 1.78
C TYR A 64 4.71 -2.38 1.28
N GLN A 65 4.01 -3.51 1.05
CA GLN A 65 2.60 -3.49 0.66
C GLN A 65 1.71 -2.89 1.76
N PHE A 66 1.97 -3.24 3.01
CA PHE A 66 1.27 -2.67 4.16
C PHE A 66 1.45 -1.15 4.22
N MET A 67 2.69 -0.65 4.13
CA MET A 67 3.00 0.78 4.16
C MET A 67 2.29 1.55 3.04
N LYS A 68 2.22 0.98 1.84
CA LYS A 68 1.51 1.59 0.70
C LYS A 68 0.00 1.71 0.96
N LYS A 69 -0.62 0.65 1.50
CA LYS A 69 -2.05 0.66 1.86
C LYS A 69 -2.34 1.63 2.99
N ASP A 70 -1.45 1.71 3.99
CA ASP A 70 -1.63 2.63 5.10
C ASP A 70 -1.52 4.10 4.65
N ALA A 71 -0.56 4.42 3.76
CA ALA A 71 -0.46 5.75 3.16
C ALA A 71 -1.74 6.13 2.39
N GLN A 72 -2.33 5.21 1.62
CA GLN A 72 -3.60 5.44 0.93
C GLN A 72 -4.75 5.69 1.92
N ARG A 73 -4.80 4.93 3.02
CA ARG A 73 -5.81 5.09 4.07
C ARG A 73 -5.66 6.46 4.76
N GLN A 74 -4.44 6.85 5.09
CA GLN A 74 -4.16 8.15 5.71
C GLN A 74 -4.58 9.30 4.79
N GLN A 75 -4.28 9.21 3.49
CA GLN A 75 -4.74 10.18 2.49
C GLN A 75 -6.27 10.27 2.47
N HIS A 76 -6.96 9.13 2.43
CA HIS A 76 -8.42 9.11 2.42
C HIS A 76 -9.02 9.79 3.67
N TYR A 77 -8.45 9.57 4.85
CA TYR A 77 -8.91 10.25 6.07
C TYR A 77 -8.62 11.75 6.06
N GLN A 78 -7.50 12.18 5.48
CA GLN A 78 -7.20 13.60 5.29
C GLN A 78 -8.24 14.24 4.36
N ASP A 79 -8.58 13.59 3.24
CA ASP A 79 -9.58 14.09 2.29
C ASP A 79 -10.96 14.23 2.96
N LEU A 80 -11.36 13.25 3.78
CA LEU A 80 -12.62 13.30 4.55
C LEU A 80 -12.62 14.42 5.59
N TRP A 81 -11.49 14.61 6.29
CA TRP A 81 -11.36 15.69 7.25
C TRP A 81 -11.43 17.04 6.56
N GLU A 82 -10.76 17.21 5.42
CA GLU A 82 -10.81 18.44 4.63
C GLU A 82 -12.24 18.72 4.12
N LEU A 83 -12.94 17.69 3.63
CA LEU A 83 -14.34 17.79 3.24
C LEU A 83 -15.21 18.26 4.41
N ARG A 84 -15.04 17.67 5.59
CA ARG A 84 -15.75 18.06 6.82
C ARG A 84 -15.47 19.51 7.19
N MET A 85 -14.23 19.97 7.10
CA MET A 85 -13.88 21.37 7.40
C MET A 85 -14.49 22.34 6.39
N LYS A 86 -14.53 21.98 5.10
CA LYS A 86 -15.17 22.80 4.05
C LYS A 86 -16.68 22.87 4.23
N THR A 87 -17.33 21.75 4.59
CA THR A 87 -18.79 21.69 4.76
C THR A 87 -19.27 22.19 6.12
N ALA A 88 -18.43 22.21 7.16
CA ALA A 88 -18.79 22.74 8.48
C ALA A 88 -19.20 24.22 8.45
N ASN A 89 -18.67 25.00 7.51
CA ASN A 89 -19.08 26.39 7.30
C ASN A 89 -20.35 26.53 6.44
N VAL A 90 -20.83 25.45 5.83
CA VAL A 90 -22.13 25.38 5.15
C VAL A 90 -23.18 24.99 6.20
N ILE A 91 -23.31 25.83 7.22
CA ILE A 91 -24.48 25.80 8.10
C ILE A 91 -25.61 26.38 7.28
N PHE A 92 -26.45 25.52 6.68
CA PHE A 92 -27.74 25.95 6.17
C PHE A 92 -28.46 26.61 7.35
N LYS A 93 -28.85 27.89 7.19
CA LYS A 93 -29.71 28.55 8.17
C LYS A 93 -30.92 27.64 8.36
N CYS A 94 -31.04 27.06 9.54
CA CYS A 94 -32.25 26.37 9.94
C CYS A 94 -33.32 27.46 10.03
N GLU A 95 -34.05 27.70 8.95
CA GLU A 95 -35.25 28.54 9.01
C GLU A 95 -36.19 27.89 10.01
N THR A 96 -36.70 28.70 10.95
CA THR A 96 -37.57 28.28 12.03
C THR A 96 -38.68 27.37 11.51
N GLY A 97 -38.57 26.06 11.74
CA GLY A 97 -39.56 25.07 11.34
C GLY A 97 -39.03 23.72 10.83
N ILE A 98 -37.75 23.59 10.47
CA ILE A 98 -37.21 22.31 9.98
C ILE A 98 -36.19 21.76 10.98
N SER A 99 -36.42 20.54 11.48
CA SER A 99 -35.48 19.83 12.34
C SER A 99 -34.18 19.53 11.59
N CYS A 100 -33.15 20.36 11.77
CA CYS A 100 -31.81 20.03 11.33
C CYS A 100 -31.31 18.86 12.21
N CYS A 101 -31.36 17.63 11.67
CA CYS A 101 -30.88 16.43 12.33
C CYS A 101 -29.41 16.62 12.75
N TYR A 102 -29.23 16.90 14.03
CA TYR A 102 -27.96 16.90 14.72
C TYR A 102 -27.36 15.48 14.66
N PHE A 103 -26.29 15.28 13.90
CA PHE A 103 -25.37 14.17 14.17
C PHE A 103 -24.47 14.59 15.34
N ALA A 104 -25.04 14.62 16.54
CA ALA A 104 -24.30 14.71 17.79
C ALA A 104 -24.45 13.40 18.57
N ASP A 105 -23.89 12.32 18.04
CA ASP A 105 -23.50 11.21 18.90
C ASP A 105 -22.17 11.55 19.57
N GLN A 106 -22.33 12.23 20.70
CA GLN A 106 -21.53 12.11 21.92
C GLN A 106 -20.14 11.48 21.78
N VAL A 107 -19.13 12.28 21.42
CA VAL A 107 -17.77 12.02 21.90
C VAL A 107 -17.62 12.73 23.25
N LYS A 108 -18.00 12.05 24.33
CA LYS A 108 -17.50 12.42 25.66
C LYS A 108 -16.03 12.03 25.71
N PHE A 109 -15.15 13.01 25.54
CA PHE A 109 -13.80 12.91 26.07
C PHE A 109 -13.92 12.89 27.59
N LEU A 110 -13.76 11.71 28.20
CA LEU A 110 -13.44 11.60 29.62
C LEU A 110 -11.92 11.50 29.71
N GLY A 111 -11.28 12.65 29.85
CA GLY A 111 -9.97 12.78 30.46
C GLY A 111 -10.16 13.54 31.76
N ASP A 112 -10.05 12.79 32.87
CA ASP A 112 -9.37 13.11 34.13
C ASP A 112 -9.59 11.95 35.11
#